data_AF-A0A820MWQ5-F1
#
_entry.id   AF-A0A820MWQ5-F1
#
_cell.length_a   1.000
_cell.length_b   1.000
_cell.length_c   1.000
_cell.angle_alpha   90.00
_cell.angle_beta   90.00
_cell.angle_gamma   90.00
#
_symmetry.space_group_name_H-M   'P 1'
#
loop_
_entity.id
_entity.type
_entity.pdbx_description
1 polymer ?
#
loop_
_entity_poly.entity_id
_entity_poly.type
_entity_poly.pdbx_seq_one_letter_code
_entity_poly.pdbx_strand_id
1 'polypeptide(L)'
;MYYNLLPYSFAIHHAGMSRADRELVEDLFRKRHIQVLVSTATLAWGVNLPAHTVIIKGTQIYNPEKGRWTELSALDVMQMLGRAGRPQYDKIGQGILITNHNELQYYLSLMNQQLPIESQMISKLIDNLNAEIVLGTVQNIHEAAEWLCYTYLYIRMKKQPQLYGVSNESLLTDNTLLQRRLDLIHSAAIQLDKSHLIHYDRKTGNFQMTDHGRIASHYYCSHETIAMYNKLLQPTLNDIELFRIFSLSSEFRHIIVREEEKFELKKLIEHVPIPIKENIDEPSTKINVLLQAYISQLKLDGLALMADMIYITQNAGRLIRAIFEIVLQKQWARCVDKTLNLA
;
A
#
# COMPACT_ATOMS: atom_id res chain seq x y z
N MET A 1 32.40 -0.76 -8.33
CA MET A 1 31.96 -2.16 -8.07
C MET A 1 31.23 -2.76 -9.27
N TYR A 2 30.27 -2.06 -9.90
CA TYR A 2 29.48 -2.56 -11.04
C TYR A 2 30.31 -2.94 -12.29
N TYR A 3 31.32 -2.14 -12.61
CA TYR A 3 32.21 -2.35 -13.75
C TYR A 3 33.07 -3.62 -13.66
N ASN A 4 33.21 -4.22 -12.48
CA ASN A 4 34.03 -5.43 -12.31
C ASN A 4 33.36 -6.69 -12.88
N LEU A 5 32.04 -6.66 -13.10
CA LEU A 5 31.27 -7.78 -13.64
C LEU A 5 31.25 -7.80 -15.18
N LEU A 6 31.33 -6.62 -15.79
CA LEU A 6 31.22 -6.45 -17.25
C LEU A 6 32.27 -7.24 -18.04
N PRO A 7 33.55 -7.35 -17.61
CA PRO A 7 34.54 -8.18 -18.30
C PRO A 7 34.15 -9.66 -18.41
N TYR A 8 33.31 -10.15 -17.49
CA TYR A 8 32.83 -11.53 -17.45
C TYR A 8 31.47 -11.70 -18.15
N SER A 9 30.98 -10.69 -18.86
CA SER A 9 29.63 -10.66 -19.48
C SER A 9 28.47 -10.73 -18.49
N PHE A 10 28.71 -10.34 -17.24
CA PHE A 10 27.68 -10.15 -16.21
C PHE A 10 27.41 -8.66 -15.99
N ALA A 11 26.14 -8.31 -15.78
CA ALA A 11 25.78 -6.95 -15.39
C ALA A 11 24.64 -6.97 -14.38
N ILE A 12 24.45 -5.83 -13.70
CA ILE A 12 23.32 -5.62 -12.81
C ILE A 12 22.48 -4.43 -13.25
N HIS A 13 21.20 -4.42 -12.87
CA HIS A 13 20.28 -3.31 -13.14
C HIS A 13 19.32 -3.09 -11.96
N HIS A 14 19.41 -1.94 -11.31
CA HIS A 14 18.48 -1.55 -10.25
C HIS A 14 18.27 -0.04 -10.22
N ALA A 15 17.16 0.42 -9.61
CA ALA A 15 16.79 1.84 -9.59
C ALA A 15 17.84 2.76 -8.92
N GLY A 16 18.64 2.22 -7.99
CA GLY A 16 19.74 2.94 -7.33
C GLY A 16 20.98 3.20 -8.20
N MET A 17 21.06 2.68 -9.42
CA MET A 17 22.15 2.99 -10.35
C MET A 17 21.93 4.33 -11.03
N SER A 18 23.03 5.01 -11.40
CA SER A 18 22.95 6.23 -12.20
C SER A 18 22.22 5.94 -13.52
N ARG A 19 21.52 6.95 -14.05
CA ARG A 19 20.78 6.80 -15.31
C ARG A 19 21.70 6.40 -16.46
N ALA A 20 22.88 7.02 -16.55
CA ALA A 20 23.89 6.73 -17.57
C ALA A 20 24.36 5.26 -17.50
N ASP A 21 24.61 4.73 -16.30
CA ASP A 21 25.01 3.32 -16.15
C ASP A 21 23.89 2.36 -16.56
N ARG A 22 22.62 2.68 -16.24
CA ARG A 22 21.47 1.85 -16.64
C ARG A 22 21.30 1.81 -18.15
N GLU A 23 21.34 2.96 -18.81
CA GLU A 23 21.25 3.06 -20.28
C GLU A 23 22.39 2.29 -20.95
N LEU A 24 23.62 2.40 -20.43
CA LEU A 24 24.76 1.64 -20.92
C LEU A 24 24.55 0.12 -20.80
N VAL A 25 24.09 -0.36 -19.64
CA VAL A 25 23.83 -1.79 -19.42
C VAL A 25 22.71 -2.30 -20.33
N GLU A 26 21.64 -1.53 -20.50
CA GLU A 26 20.53 -1.86 -21.41
C GLU A 26 21.01 -1.99 -22.86
N ASP A 27 21.84 -1.07 -23.32
CA ASP A 27 22.41 -1.08 -24.68
C ASP A 27 23.38 -2.25 -24.89
N LEU A 28 24.27 -2.52 -23.93
CA LEU A 28 25.19 -3.64 -23.97
C LEU A 28 24.46 -4.99 -23.97
N PHE A 29 23.34 -5.10 -23.24
CA PHE A 29 22.50 -6.29 -23.24
C PHE A 29 21.77 -6.46 -24.58
N ARG A 30 21.20 -5.38 -25.13
CA ARG A 30 20.52 -5.40 -26.44
C ARG A 30 21.47 -5.80 -27.58
N LYS A 31 22.73 -5.36 -27.49
CA LYS A 31 23.84 -5.74 -28.41
C LYS A 31 24.44 -7.11 -28.11
N ARG A 32 23.94 -7.84 -27.11
CA ARG A 32 24.39 -9.19 -26.71
C ARG A 32 25.84 -9.25 -26.21
N HIS A 33 26.40 -8.14 -25.75
CA HIS A 33 27.70 -8.13 -25.07
C HIS A 33 27.59 -8.65 -23.63
N ILE A 34 26.44 -8.42 -23.00
CA ILE A 34 26.10 -9.00 -21.70
C ILE A 34 25.31 -10.29 -21.95
N GLN A 35 25.77 -11.39 -21.36
CA GLN A 35 25.09 -12.69 -21.44
C GLN A 35 24.11 -12.88 -20.27
N VAL A 36 24.47 -12.35 -19.09
CA VAL A 36 23.65 -12.47 -17.88
C VAL A 36 23.41 -11.10 -17.27
N LEU A 37 22.16 -10.71 -17.19
CA LEU A 37 21.71 -9.48 -16.53
C LEU A 37 20.93 -9.84 -15.27
N VAL A 38 21.38 -9.35 -14.11
CA VAL A 38 20.67 -9.50 -12.84
C VAL A 38 19.94 -8.20 -12.50
N SER A 39 18.62 -8.23 -12.41
CA SER A 39 17.82 -7.03 -12.20
C SER A 39 16.84 -7.11 -11.03
N THR A 40 16.47 -5.95 -10.47
CA THR A 40 15.29 -5.83 -9.59
C THR A 40 13.99 -5.81 -10.39
N ALA A 41 12.85 -6.02 -9.71
CA ALA A 41 11.52 -6.07 -10.34
C ALA A 41 11.16 -4.82 -11.18
N THR A 42 11.77 -3.68 -10.87
CA THR A 42 11.58 -2.41 -11.60
C THR A 42 11.88 -2.50 -13.09
N LEU A 43 12.80 -3.39 -13.53
CA LEU A 43 13.11 -3.55 -14.95
C LEU A 43 11.89 -4.05 -15.72
N ALA A 44 11.14 -5.00 -15.15
CA ALA A 44 9.99 -5.62 -15.80
C ALA A 44 8.88 -4.60 -16.11
N TRP A 45 8.77 -3.54 -15.32
CA TRP A 45 7.79 -2.46 -15.52
C TRP A 45 8.33 -1.29 -16.35
N GLY A 46 9.61 -0.94 -16.18
CA GLY A 46 10.15 0.32 -16.69
C GLY A 46 10.74 0.27 -18.09
N VAL A 47 11.23 -0.89 -18.56
CA VAL A 47 12.01 -0.97 -19.80
C VAL A 47 11.60 -2.19 -20.62
N ASN A 48 11.44 -1.99 -21.93
CA ASN A 48 11.21 -3.10 -22.86
C ASN A 48 12.53 -3.76 -23.27
N LEU A 49 13.06 -4.62 -22.41
CA LEU A 49 14.29 -5.37 -22.64
C LEU A 49 14.02 -6.89 -22.59
N PRO A 50 13.55 -7.50 -23.70
CA PRO A 50 13.28 -8.94 -23.71
C PRO A 50 14.58 -9.76 -23.73
N ALA A 51 14.54 -10.94 -23.12
CA ALA A 51 15.64 -11.89 -23.04
C ALA A 51 15.15 -13.28 -23.50
N HIS A 52 16.03 -14.12 -24.04
CA HIS A 52 15.63 -15.48 -24.41
C HIS A 52 15.14 -16.28 -23.19
N THR A 53 15.89 -16.19 -22.09
CA THR A 53 15.58 -16.84 -20.82
C THR A 53 15.42 -15.78 -19.73
N VAL A 54 14.35 -15.88 -18.93
CA VAL A 54 14.14 -15.09 -17.71
C VAL A 54 14.11 -16.05 -16.52
N ILE A 55 14.89 -15.73 -15.49
CA ILE A 55 14.93 -16.51 -14.25
C ILE A 55 14.47 -15.63 -13.10
N ILE A 56 13.39 -16.04 -12.43
CA ILE A 56 12.93 -15.43 -11.17
C ILE A 56 13.53 -16.24 -10.03
N LYS A 57 14.57 -15.70 -9.40
CA LYS A 57 15.30 -16.34 -8.31
C LYS A 57 14.63 -15.98 -6.96
N GLY A 58 13.78 -16.88 -6.47
CA GLY A 58 13.05 -16.68 -5.23
C GLY A 58 11.83 -15.80 -5.43
N THR A 59 10.77 -16.09 -4.67
CA THR A 59 9.48 -15.39 -4.78
C THR A 59 9.14 -14.57 -3.55
N GLN A 60 10.03 -14.50 -2.57
CA GLN A 60 9.79 -13.75 -1.34
C GLN A 60 10.26 -12.30 -1.48
N ILE A 61 9.34 -11.38 -1.21
CA ILE A 61 9.60 -9.94 -1.13
C ILE A 61 9.17 -9.41 0.23
N TYR A 62 9.90 -8.42 0.73
CA TYR A 62 9.50 -7.75 1.95
C TYR A 62 8.38 -6.74 1.64
N ASN A 63 7.22 -6.91 2.28
CA ASN A 63 6.08 -6.00 2.14
C ASN A 63 5.93 -5.14 3.41
N PRO A 64 6.30 -3.85 3.36
CA PRO A 64 6.21 -2.96 4.53
C PRO A 64 4.77 -2.64 4.95
N GLU A 65 3.80 -2.62 4.02
CA GLU A 65 2.37 -2.47 4.35
C GLU A 65 1.85 -3.63 5.21
N LYS A 66 2.39 -4.84 5.03
CA LYS A 66 2.07 -6.02 5.85
C LYS A 66 3.11 -6.31 6.95
N GLY A 67 4.19 -5.52 7.02
CA GLY A 67 5.31 -5.69 7.95
C GLY A 67 6.01 -7.05 7.91
N ARG A 68 5.91 -7.80 6.80
CA ARG A 68 6.43 -9.17 6.70
C ARG A 68 6.87 -9.52 5.29
N TRP A 69 7.62 -10.61 5.18
CA TRP A 69 7.92 -11.25 3.91
C TRP A 69 6.65 -11.88 3.34
N THR A 70 6.36 -11.58 2.08
CA THR A 70 5.23 -12.12 1.32
C THR A 70 5.70 -12.61 -0.03
N GLU A 71 4.91 -13.48 -0.65
CA GLU A 71 5.18 -13.96 -1.99
C GLU A 71 4.96 -12.84 -3.04
N LEU A 72 5.63 -12.97 -4.20
CA LEU A 72 5.51 -12.06 -5.34
C LEU A 72 4.07 -12.04 -5.84
N SER A 73 3.61 -10.85 -6.21
CA SER A 73 2.27 -10.68 -6.77
C SER A 73 2.14 -11.38 -8.13
N ALA A 74 0.92 -11.80 -8.45
CA ALA A 74 0.60 -12.38 -9.75
C ALA A 74 1.03 -11.49 -10.92
N LEU A 75 0.83 -10.17 -10.78
CA LEU A 75 1.19 -9.19 -11.79
C LEU A 75 2.71 -9.11 -11.98
N ASP A 76 3.49 -9.08 -10.90
CA ASP A 76 4.95 -9.00 -10.99
C ASP A 76 5.53 -10.24 -11.68
N VAL A 77 5.05 -11.44 -11.32
CA VAL A 77 5.50 -12.68 -11.97
C VAL A 77 5.13 -12.69 -13.46
N MET A 78 3.89 -12.34 -13.80
CA MET A 78 3.47 -12.26 -15.20
C MET A 78 4.28 -11.24 -15.99
N GLN A 79 4.58 -10.07 -15.41
CA GLN A 79 5.38 -9.04 -16.08
C GLN A 79 6.83 -9.45 -16.27
N MET A 80 7.45 -10.09 -15.27
CA MET A 80 8.80 -10.62 -15.39
C MET A 80 8.88 -11.71 -16.46
N LEU A 81 7.99 -12.70 -16.41
CA LEU A 81 7.95 -13.79 -17.39
C LEU A 81 7.53 -13.32 -18.79
N GLY A 82 6.77 -12.23 -18.88
CA GLY A 82 6.46 -11.57 -20.15
C GLY A 82 7.68 -10.99 -20.88
N ARG A 83 8.84 -10.90 -20.22
CA ARG A 83 10.13 -10.55 -20.85
C ARG A 83 10.85 -11.75 -21.47
N ALA A 84 10.36 -12.97 -21.25
CA ALA A 84 10.94 -14.18 -21.83
C ALA A 84 10.55 -14.35 -23.30
N GLY A 85 11.56 -14.57 -24.14
CA GLY A 85 11.45 -14.62 -25.59
C GLY A 85 11.57 -13.24 -26.23
N ARG A 86 12.49 -13.11 -27.21
CA ARG A 86 12.64 -11.90 -28.00
C ARG A 86 11.79 -12.00 -29.26
N PRO A 87 10.76 -11.14 -29.43
CA PRO A 87 10.01 -11.08 -30.68
C PRO A 87 10.97 -10.91 -31.86
N GLN A 88 10.72 -11.60 -32.97
CA GLN A 88 11.52 -11.61 -34.21
C GLN A 88 12.84 -12.39 -34.17
N TYR A 89 13.42 -12.67 -32.99
CA TYR A 89 14.70 -13.39 -32.90
C TYR A 89 14.56 -14.83 -32.42
N ASP A 90 13.70 -15.07 -31.43
CA ASP A 90 13.56 -16.37 -30.80
C ASP A 90 12.27 -17.06 -31.23
N LYS A 91 12.33 -18.37 -31.51
CA LYS A 91 11.13 -19.18 -31.78
C LYS A 91 10.37 -19.55 -30.49
N ILE A 92 11.10 -19.69 -29.39
CA ILE A 92 10.61 -20.09 -28.06
C ILE A 92 11.35 -19.24 -27.03
N GLY A 93 10.64 -18.73 -26.02
CA GLY A 93 11.22 -18.11 -24.84
C GLY A 93 11.15 -19.07 -23.65
N GLN A 94 12.12 -18.99 -22.73
CA GLN A 94 12.12 -19.79 -21.50
C GLN A 94 11.93 -18.91 -20.26
N GLY A 95 10.90 -19.21 -19.48
CA GLY A 95 10.68 -18.63 -18.16
C GLY A 95 10.95 -19.67 -17.08
N ILE A 96 11.85 -19.39 -16.15
CA ILE A 96 12.18 -20.27 -15.02
C ILE A 96 11.82 -19.55 -13.73
N LEU A 97 10.96 -20.15 -12.92
CA LEU A 97 10.56 -19.66 -11.61
C LEU A 97 11.11 -20.58 -10.52
N ILE A 98 11.89 -20.02 -9.60
CA ILE A 98 12.44 -20.74 -8.45
C ILE A 98 11.70 -20.26 -7.21
N THR A 99 10.96 -21.16 -6.56
CA THR A 99 10.12 -20.88 -5.39
C THR A 99 10.16 -22.04 -4.40
N ASN A 100 9.56 -21.84 -3.22
CA ASN A 100 9.36 -22.90 -2.22
C ASN A 100 8.33 -23.90 -2.73
N HIS A 101 8.49 -25.18 -2.34
CA HIS A 101 7.61 -26.26 -2.81
C HIS A 101 6.12 -25.99 -2.49
N ASN A 102 5.84 -25.41 -1.32
CA ASN A 102 4.49 -25.09 -0.88
C ASN A 102 3.76 -24.09 -1.80
N GLU A 103 4.49 -23.18 -2.44
CA GLU A 103 3.95 -22.13 -3.31
C GLU A 103 3.91 -22.53 -4.79
N LEU A 104 4.49 -23.69 -5.14
CA LEU A 104 4.58 -24.16 -6.51
C LEU A 104 3.19 -24.27 -7.16
N GLN A 105 2.21 -24.81 -6.44
CA GLN A 105 0.85 -24.98 -6.96
C GLN A 105 0.20 -23.63 -7.28
N TYR A 106 0.40 -22.61 -6.44
CA TYR A 106 -0.13 -21.27 -6.67
C TYR A 106 0.38 -20.69 -7.99
N TYR A 107 1.70 -20.76 -8.23
CA TYR A 107 2.30 -20.23 -9.46
C TYR A 107 1.98 -21.06 -10.70
N LEU A 108 1.83 -22.38 -10.57
CA LEU A 108 1.34 -23.23 -11.67
C LEU A 108 -0.09 -22.85 -12.06
N SER A 109 -0.98 -22.65 -11.10
CA SER A 109 -2.35 -22.20 -11.37
C SER A 109 -2.38 -20.80 -11.99
N LEU A 110 -1.50 -19.90 -11.54
CA LEU A 110 -1.36 -18.56 -12.13
C LEU A 110 -0.97 -18.63 -13.61
N MET A 111 0.05 -19.42 -13.96
CA MET A 111 0.56 -19.52 -15.33
C MET A 111 -0.39 -20.26 -16.28
N ASN A 112 -1.21 -21.17 -15.75
CA ASN A 112 -2.18 -21.94 -16.54
C ASN A 112 -3.57 -21.28 -16.61
N GLN A 113 -3.69 -20.00 -16.25
CA GLN A 113 -4.96 -19.25 -16.24
C GLN A 113 -6.05 -19.88 -15.35
N GLN A 114 -5.65 -20.58 -14.30
CA GLN A 114 -6.55 -21.28 -13.37
C GLN A 114 -6.86 -20.45 -12.11
N LEU A 115 -6.21 -19.30 -11.94
CA LEU A 115 -6.46 -18.43 -10.79
C LEU A 115 -7.61 -17.45 -11.11
N PRO A 116 -8.79 -17.59 -10.47
CA PRO A 116 -9.88 -16.66 -10.69
C PRO A 116 -9.54 -15.28 -10.11
N ILE A 117 -9.90 -14.22 -10.85
CA ILE A 117 -9.82 -12.85 -10.34
C ILE A 117 -11.01 -12.61 -9.41
N GLU A 118 -10.73 -12.20 -8.17
CA GLU A 118 -11.73 -11.94 -7.13
C GLU A 118 -11.67 -10.51 -6.62
N SER A 119 -12.80 -10.00 -6.13
CA SER A 119 -12.90 -8.63 -5.64
C SER A 119 -12.38 -8.50 -4.20
N GLN A 120 -11.48 -7.54 -3.98
CA GLN A 120 -10.99 -7.16 -2.64
C GLN A 120 -11.71 -5.93 -2.06
N MET A 121 -12.76 -5.44 -2.72
CA MET A 121 -13.41 -4.18 -2.39
C MET A 121 -13.99 -4.13 -0.96
N ILE A 122 -14.41 -5.26 -0.40
CA ILE A 122 -14.97 -5.33 0.97
C ILE A 122 -13.98 -4.74 1.99
N SER A 123 -12.68 -5.02 1.84
CA SER A 123 -11.64 -4.54 2.77
C SER A 123 -11.50 -3.01 2.82
N LYS A 124 -11.92 -2.32 1.75
CA LYS A 124 -11.84 -0.85 1.60
C LYS A 124 -13.21 -0.22 1.35
N LEU A 125 -14.30 -0.96 1.61
CA LEU A 125 -15.66 -0.51 1.32
C LEU A 125 -16.01 0.76 2.12
N ILE A 126 -15.56 0.83 3.37
CA ILE A 126 -15.81 1.95 4.28
C ILE A 126 -15.21 3.24 3.72
N ASP A 127 -13.92 3.21 3.36
CA ASP A 127 -13.21 4.38 2.86
C ASP A 127 -13.72 4.79 1.46
N ASN A 128 -14.03 3.81 0.59
CA ASN A 128 -14.61 4.08 -0.74
C ASN A 128 -16.03 4.67 -0.64
N LEU A 129 -16.86 4.18 0.29
CA LEU A 129 -18.19 4.73 0.52
C LEU A 129 -18.11 6.18 1.00
N ASN A 130 -17.19 6.50 1.91
CA ASN A 130 -16.96 7.88 2.34
C ASN A 130 -16.57 8.79 1.17
N ALA A 131 -15.74 8.30 0.24
CA ALA A 131 -15.34 9.08 -0.93
C ALA A 131 -16.55 9.44 -1.82
N GLU A 132 -17.46 8.49 -2.08
CA GLU A 132 -18.67 8.76 -2.87
C GLU A 132 -19.66 9.70 -2.16
N ILE A 133 -19.78 9.60 -0.83
CA ILE A 133 -20.60 10.52 -0.04
C ILE A 133 -20.03 11.94 -0.12
N VAL A 134 -18.70 12.09 -0.04
CA VAL A 134 -18.02 13.39 -0.15
C VAL A 134 -18.14 13.99 -1.56
N LEU A 135 -18.12 13.16 -2.61
CA LEU A 135 -18.35 13.60 -3.98
C LEU A 135 -19.81 14.00 -4.23
N GLY A 136 -20.73 13.54 -3.38
CA GLY A 136 -22.17 13.77 -3.53
C GLY A 136 -22.84 12.83 -4.54
N THR A 137 -22.13 11.81 -5.03
CA THR A 137 -22.68 10.74 -5.89
C THR A 137 -23.77 9.96 -5.16
N VAL A 138 -23.61 9.79 -3.85
CA VAL A 138 -24.46 8.97 -2.98
C VAL A 138 -24.89 9.79 -1.77
N GLN A 139 -26.20 9.95 -1.58
CA GLN A 139 -26.78 10.73 -0.48
C GLN A 139 -27.61 9.88 0.49
N ASN A 140 -27.98 8.68 0.10
CA ASN A 140 -28.76 7.76 0.94
C ASN A 140 -28.34 6.31 0.73
N ILE A 141 -28.79 5.44 1.65
CA ILE A 141 -28.46 4.01 1.65
C ILE A 141 -28.91 3.28 0.38
N HIS A 142 -29.99 3.72 -0.26
CA HIS A 142 -30.51 3.10 -1.48
C HIS A 142 -29.62 3.43 -2.68
N GLU A 143 -29.23 4.69 -2.85
CA GLU A 143 -28.23 5.13 -3.84
C GLU A 143 -26.88 4.45 -3.63
N ALA A 144 -26.45 4.27 -2.37
CA ALA A 144 -25.22 3.55 -2.06
C ALA A 144 -25.30 2.06 -2.48
N ALA A 145 -26.45 1.43 -2.25
CA ALA A 145 -26.68 0.05 -2.68
C ALA A 145 -26.76 -0.04 -4.21
N GLU A 146 -27.25 1.00 -4.89
CA GLU A 146 -27.21 1.12 -6.35
C GLU A 146 -25.78 1.32 -6.87
N TRP A 147 -24.99 2.17 -6.23
CA TRP A 147 -23.57 2.34 -6.52
C TRP A 147 -22.82 1.00 -6.48
N LEU A 148 -23.12 0.16 -5.49
CA LEU A 148 -22.55 -1.18 -5.40
C LEU A 148 -22.84 -2.05 -6.64
N CYS A 149 -23.95 -1.88 -7.39
CA CYS A 149 -24.17 -2.69 -8.60
C CYS A 149 -23.13 -2.43 -9.69
N TYR A 150 -22.56 -1.23 -9.74
CA TYR A 150 -21.57 -0.86 -10.74
C TYR A 150 -20.17 -1.42 -10.42
N THR A 151 -20.02 -2.10 -9.29
CA THR A 151 -18.73 -2.61 -8.82
C THR A 151 -18.45 -4.04 -9.27
N TYR A 152 -17.16 -4.37 -9.38
CA TYR A 152 -16.75 -5.76 -9.63
C TYR A 152 -17.17 -6.72 -8.51
N LEU A 153 -17.28 -6.21 -7.26
CA LEU A 153 -17.76 -6.98 -6.11
C LEU A 153 -19.16 -7.55 -6.38
N TYR A 154 -20.08 -6.73 -6.88
CA TYR A 154 -21.44 -7.18 -7.19
C TYR A 154 -21.47 -8.33 -8.20
N ILE A 155 -20.72 -8.20 -9.30
CA ILE A 155 -20.64 -9.22 -10.34
C ILE A 155 -20.10 -10.54 -9.75
N ARG A 156 -19.07 -10.46 -8.90
CA ARG A 156 -18.49 -11.66 -8.25
C ARG A 156 -19.40 -12.28 -7.21
N MET A 157 -20.12 -11.48 -6.41
CA MET A 157 -21.12 -11.99 -5.47
C MET A 157 -22.24 -12.77 -6.17
N LYS A 158 -22.65 -12.36 -7.37
CA LYS A 158 -23.63 -13.11 -8.17
C LYS A 158 -23.08 -14.40 -8.77
N LYS A 159 -21.83 -14.38 -9.25
CA LYS A 159 -21.20 -15.55 -9.89
C LYS A 159 -20.75 -16.60 -8.87
N GLN A 160 -20.21 -16.19 -7.73
CA GLN A 160 -19.65 -17.06 -6.71
C GLN A 160 -20.12 -16.63 -5.30
N PRO A 161 -21.41 -16.79 -4.97
CA PRO A 161 -22.02 -16.29 -3.72
C PRO A 161 -21.37 -16.83 -2.45
N GLN A 162 -21.04 -18.13 -2.43
CA GLN A 162 -20.49 -18.81 -1.26
C GLN A 162 -19.17 -18.18 -0.78
N LEU A 163 -18.33 -17.71 -1.71
CA LEU A 163 -17.05 -17.07 -1.38
C LEU A 163 -17.24 -15.73 -0.66
N TYR A 164 -18.33 -15.03 -0.93
CA TYR A 164 -18.65 -13.72 -0.34
C TYR A 164 -19.63 -13.82 0.84
N GLY A 165 -19.83 -15.03 1.39
CA GLY A 165 -20.71 -15.28 2.52
C GLY A 165 -22.20 -15.09 2.20
N VAL A 166 -22.59 -15.26 0.94
CA VAL A 166 -23.99 -15.19 0.49
C VAL A 166 -24.50 -16.63 0.32
N SER A 167 -25.64 -16.95 0.94
CA SER A 167 -26.24 -18.29 0.80
C SER A 167 -26.89 -18.45 -0.58
N ASN A 168 -26.82 -19.64 -1.16
CA ASN A 168 -27.47 -19.91 -2.45
C ASN A 168 -28.99 -19.71 -2.38
N GLU A 169 -29.59 -19.96 -1.23
CA GLU A 169 -31.01 -19.71 -0.96
C GLU A 169 -31.36 -18.21 -1.08
N SER A 170 -30.47 -17.33 -0.60
CA SER A 170 -30.68 -15.88 -0.72
C SER A 170 -30.65 -15.36 -2.15
N LEU A 171 -29.94 -16.05 -3.06
CA LEU A 171 -29.96 -15.71 -4.49
C LEU A 171 -31.24 -16.17 -5.19
N LEU A 172 -31.85 -17.27 -4.72
CA LEU A 172 -33.12 -17.75 -5.26
C LEU A 172 -34.27 -16.83 -4.89
N THR A 173 -34.20 -16.21 -3.69
CA THR A 173 -35.20 -15.24 -3.22
C THR A 173 -34.92 -13.82 -3.72
N ASP A 174 -33.64 -13.40 -3.78
CA ASP A 174 -33.21 -12.08 -4.24
C ASP A 174 -32.03 -12.19 -5.23
N ASN A 175 -32.37 -12.29 -6.52
CA ASN A 175 -31.38 -12.30 -7.61
C ASN A 175 -30.58 -10.98 -7.71
N THR A 176 -31.11 -9.88 -7.15
CA THR A 176 -30.42 -8.58 -7.16
C THR A 176 -29.49 -8.38 -5.96
N LEU A 177 -29.55 -9.27 -4.96
CA LEU A 177 -28.81 -9.16 -3.70
C LEU A 177 -28.99 -7.79 -3.03
N LEU A 178 -30.17 -7.18 -3.19
CA LEU A 178 -30.49 -5.86 -2.65
C LEU A 178 -30.30 -5.85 -1.13
N GLN A 179 -30.85 -6.85 -0.42
CA GLN A 179 -30.74 -6.90 1.04
C GLN A 179 -29.27 -6.98 1.48
N ARG A 180 -28.47 -7.85 0.84
CA ARG A 180 -27.06 -8.00 1.16
C ARG A 180 -26.28 -6.71 0.93
N ARG A 181 -26.57 -5.96 -0.15
CA ARG A 181 -25.93 -4.67 -0.42
C ARG A 181 -26.31 -3.63 0.62
N LEU A 182 -27.59 -3.56 1.00
CA LEU A 182 -28.05 -2.69 2.07
C LEU A 182 -27.35 -3.02 3.39
N ASP A 183 -27.20 -4.30 3.73
CA ASP A 183 -26.50 -4.72 4.96
C ASP A 183 -25.01 -4.30 4.95
N LEU A 184 -24.33 -4.45 3.80
CA LEU A 184 -22.93 -4.05 3.63
C LEU A 184 -22.77 -2.53 3.77
N ILE A 185 -23.61 -1.75 3.09
CA ILE A 185 -23.58 -0.28 3.19
C ILE A 185 -23.94 0.17 4.60
N HIS A 186 -24.99 -0.38 5.20
CA HIS A 186 -25.41 -0.03 6.55
C HIS A 186 -24.29 -0.27 7.57
N SER A 187 -23.62 -1.42 7.47
CA SER A 187 -22.48 -1.74 8.34
C SER A 187 -21.32 -0.76 8.15
N ALA A 188 -20.99 -0.41 6.90
CA ALA A 188 -19.96 0.57 6.59
C ALA A 188 -20.33 1.98 7.07
N ALA A 189 -21.57 2.41 6.85
CA ALA A 189 -22.08 3.71 7.28
C ALA A 189 -22.07 3.87 8.81
N ILE A 190 -22.41 2.81 9.55
CA ILE A 190 -22.29 2.82 11.03
C ILE A 190 -20.84 3.05 11.47
N GLN A 191 -19.87 2.45 10.78
CA GLN A 191 -18.46 2.63 11.11
C GLN A 191 -17.97 4.04 10.74
N LEU A 192 -18.43 4.60 9.63
CA LEU A 192 -18.15 6.00 9.25
C LEU A 192 -18.76 7.01 10.24
N ASP A 193 -19.99 6.77 10.68
CA ASP A 193 -20.68 7.62 11.66
C ASP A 193 -19.98 7.55 13.04
N LYS A 194 -19.59 6.34 13.47
CA LYS A 194 -18.79 6.12 14.70
C LYS A 194 -17.43 6.82 14.66
N SER A 195 -16.83 6.95 13.47
CA SER A 195 -15.56 7.65 13.27
C SER A 195 -15.73 9.15 13.01
N HIS A 196 -16.97 9.66 13.02
CA HIS A 196 -17.35 11.05 12.76
C HIS A 196 -17.01 11.57 11.36
N LEU A 197 -16.87 10.68 10.37
CA LEU A 197 -16.61 11.04 8.97
C LEU A 197 -17.90 11.42 8.21
N ILE A 198 -19.03 10.86 8.62
CA ILE A 198 -20.36 11.20 8.09
C ILE A 198 -21.33 11.34 9.26
N HIS A 199 -22.47 12.00 9.03
CA HIS A 199 -23.65 11.84 9.87
C HIS A 199 -24.62 10.90 9.16
N TYR A 200 -24.94 9.79 9.81
CA TYR A 200 -25.85 8.79 9.27
C TYR A 200 -27.16 8.75 10.06
N ASP A 201 -28.27 9.15 9.43
CA ASP A 201 -29.59 8.99 10.02
C ASP A 201 -30.15 7.59 9.72
N ARG A 202 -30.23 6.75 10.76
CA ARG A 202 -30.71 5.36 10.67
C ARG A 202 -32.19 5.24 10.32
N LYS A 203 -32.99 6.28 10.57
CA LYS A 203 -34.44 6.25 10.28
C LYS A 203 -34.72 6.57 8.83
N THR A 204 -34.09 7.62 8.32
CA THR A 204 -34.29 8.07 6.92
C THR A 204 -33.33 7.39 5.94
N GLY A 205 -32.21 6.86 6.42
CA GLY A 205 -31.18 6.26 5.59
C GLY A 205 -30.30 7.29 4.88
N ASN A 206 -30.39 8.58 5.24
CA ASN A 206 -29.65 9.66 4.61
C ASN A 206 -28.24 9.83 5.20
N PHE A 207 -27.31 10.23 4.34
CA PHE A 207 -25.94 10.58 4.69
C PHE A 207 -25.76 12.09 4.59
N GLN A 208 -25.01 12.66 5.54
CA GLN A 208 -24.48 14.01 5.43
C GLN A 208 -22.97 13.93 5.59
N MET A 209 -22.23 14.55 4.68
CA MET A 209 -20.77 14.61 4.77
C MET A 209 -20.35 15.50 5.95
N THR A 210 -19.26 15.13 6.61
CA THR A 210 -18.55 16.03 7.53
C THR A 210 -17.24 16.50 6.89
N ASP A 211 -16.68 17.58 7.41
CA ASP A 211 -15.35 18.04 6.98
C ASP A 211 -14.26 16.98 7.25
N HIS A 212 -14.39 16.17 8.31
CA HIS A 212 -13.47 15.06 8.57
C HIS A 212 -13.58 13.98 7.49
N GLY A 213 -14.80 13.67 7.03
CA GLY A 213 -15.02 12.80 5.86
C GLY A 213 -14.39 13.37 4.60
N ARG A 214 -14.51 14.69 4.40
CA ARG A 214 -13.89 15.41 3.27
C ARG A 214 -12.37 15.26 3.29
N ILE A 215 -11.72 15.52 4.43
CA ILE A 215 -10.27 15.39 4.60
C ILE A 215 -9.84 13.93 4.37
N ALA A 216 -10.57 12.96 4.92
CA ALA A 216 -10.27 11.53 4.72
C ALA A 216 -10.26 11.15 3.23
N SER A 217 -11.27 11.61 2.48
CA SER A 217 -11.40 11.36 1.04
C SER A 217 -10.29 12.04 0.22
N HIS A 218 -10.03 13.33 0.46
CA HIS A 218 -9.05 14.11 -0.32
C HIS A 218 -7.62 13.59 -0.17
N TYR A 219 -7.25 13.13 1.03
CA TYR A 219 -5.90 12.66 1.34
C TYR A 219 -5.79 11.13 1.41
N TYR A 220 -6.81 10.39 0.93
CA TYR A 220 -6.82 8.93 0.93
C TYR A 220 -6.45 8.31 2.29
N CYS A 221 -6.95 8.89 3.38
CA CYS A 221 -6.71 8.41 4.73
C CYS A 221 -7.82 7.44 5.15
N SER A 222 -7.46 6.40 5.90
CA SER A 222 -8.49 5.49 6.43
C SER A 222 -9.37 6.21 7.47
N HIS A 223 -10.62 5.75 7.59
CA HIS A 223 -11.53 6.24 8.62
C HIS A 223 -10.98 6.07 10.06
N GLU A 224 -10.21 5.01 10.32
CA GLU A 224 -9.61 4.75 11.63
C GLU A 224 -8.53 5.79 11.97
N THR A 225 -7.72 6.19 10.99
CA THR A 225 -6.66 7.18 11.17
C THR A 225 -7.24 8.55 11.49
N ILE A 226 -8.26 8.98 10.75
CA ILE A 226 -8.92 10.28 10.98
C ILE A 226 -9.65 10.29 12.33
N ALA A 227 -10.31 9.18 12.71
CA ALA A 227 -10.92 9.06 14.03
C ALA A 227 -9.89 9.19 15.16
N MET A 228 -8.71 8.56 14.99
CA MET A 228 -7.61 8.63 15.95
C MET A 228 -7.06 10.06 16.05
N TYR A 229 -6.84 10.74 14.92
CA TYR A 229 -6.42 12.14 14.89
C TYR A 229 -7.43 13.06 15.57
N ASN A 230 -8.72 12.88 15.30
CA ASN A 230 -9.75 13.73 15.92
C ASN A 230 -9.76 13.58 17.45
N LYS A 231 -9.46 12.38 17.98
CA LYS A 231 -9.38 12.10 19.42
C LYS A 231 -8.10 12.62 20.07
N LEU A 232 -6.95 12.50 19.40
CA LEU A 232 -5.64 12.77 20.02
C LEU A 232 -5.12 14.20 19.80
N LEU A 233 -5.53 14.87 18.71
CA LEU A 233 -5.06 16.22 18.43
C LEU A 233 -5.64 17.22 19.45
N GLN A 234 -4.77 18.08 19.99
CA GLN A 234 -5.10 19.09 21.00
C GLN A 234 -4.57 20.48 20.60
N PRO A 235 -5.13 21.58 21.16
CA PRO A 235 -4.68 22.94 20.85
C PRO A 235 -3.24 23.25 21.30
N THR A 236 -2.70 22.49 22.26
CA THR A 236 -1.37 22.71 22.87
C THR A 236 -0.34 21.68 22.38
N LEU A 237 -0.48 21.20 21.14
CA LEU A 237 0.35 20.14 20.60
C LEU A 237 1.83 20.56 20.49
N ASN A 238 2.70 19.74 21.08
CA ASN A 238 4.14 19.85 20.92
C ASN A 238 4.65 18.99 19.77
N ASP A 239 5.87 19.25 19.28
CA ASP A 239 6.41 18.54 18.11
C ASP A 239 6.60 17.05 18.42
N ILE A 240 7.01 16.73 19.66
CA ILE A 240 7.07 15.36 20.18
C ILE A 240 5.71 14.66 20.05
N GLU A 241 4.62 15.34 20.41
CA GLU A 241 3.27 14.77 20.34
C GLU A 241 2.78 14.65 18.90
N LEU A 242 3.16 15.57 18.01
CA LEU A 242 2.83 15.51 16.59
C LEU A 242 3.40 14.26 15.94
N PHE A 243 4.70 14.01 16.11
CA PHE A 243 5.37 12.82 15.58
C PHE A 243 4.80 11.53 16.19
N ARG A 244 4.44 11.56 17.47
CA ARG A 244 3.76 10.44 18.13
C ARG A 244 2.39 10.15 17.51
N ILE A 245 1.55 11.17 17.33
CA ILE A 245 0.21 11.00 16.73
C ILE A 245 0.33 10.48 15.30
N PHE A 246 1.25 11.04 14.50
CA PHE A 246 1.54 10.54 13.16
C PHE A 246 1.89 9.04 13.17
N SER A 247 2.71 8.61 14.12
CA SER A 247 3.18 7.23 14.23
C SER A 247 2.09 6.24 14.66
N LEU A 248 0.95 6.73 15.17
CA LEU A 248 -0.20 5.91 15.56
C LEU A 248 -1.19 5.67 14.41
N SER A 249 -0.91 6.20 13.21
CA SER A 249 -1.76 6.02 12.02
C SER A 249 -2.02 4.55 11.70
N SER A 250 -3.25 4.22 11.33
CA SER A 250 -3.64 2.83 11.03
C SER A 250 -2.95 2.26 9.78
N GLU A 251 -2.48 3.13 8.88
CA GLU A 251 -1.59 2.80 7.77
C GLU A 251 -0.36 2.01 8.21
N PHE A 252 0.13 2.27 9.43
CA PHE A 252 1.33 1.65 9.97
C PHE A 252 1.04 0.49 10.93
N ARG A 253 -0.21 0.03 11.03
CA ARG A 253 -0.66 -1.00 11.97
C ARG A 253 0.14 -2.31 11.90
N HIS A 254 0.66 -2.64 10.73
CA HIS A 254 1.39 -3.88 10.51
C HIS A 254 2.91 -3.75 10.68
N ILE A 255 3.43 -2.53 10.83
CA ILE A 255 4.85 -2.33 11.10
C ILE A 255 5.16 -2.88 12.50
N ILE A 256 6.19 -3.73 12.58
CA ILE A 256 6.66 -4.32 13.83
C ILE A 256 8.14 -3.99 14.02
N VAL A 257 8.57 -3.99 15.28
CA VAL A 257 9.99 -3.90 15.65
C VAL A 257 10.55 -5.33 15.68
N ARG A 258 11.59 -5.58 14.89
CA ARG A 258 12.29 -6.88 14.83
C ARG A 258 13.54 -6.85 15.71
N GLU A 259 13.95 -7.99 16.24
CA GLU A 259 15.11 -8.06 17.14
C GLU A 259 16.40 -7.64 16.44
N GLU A 260 16.58 -8.01 15.17
CA GLU A 260 17.78 -7.71 14.38
C GLU A 260 18.00 -6.22 14.11
N GLU A 261 16.94 -5.40 14.11
CA GLU A 261 17.00 -3.96 13.84
C GLU A 261 17.04 -3.12 15.13
N LYS A 262 16.83 -3.71 16.32
CA LYS A 262 16.81 -2.95 17.59
C LYS A 262 18.12 -2.22 17.86
N PHE A 263 19.25 -2.83 17.53
CA PHE A 263 20.56 -2.20 17.74
C PHE A 263 20.77 -0.97 16.84
N GLU A 264 20.34 -1.06 15.58
CA GLU A 264 20.37 0.06 14.64
C GLU A 264 19.40 1.17 15.08
N LEU A 265 18.18 0.80 15.50
CA LEU A 265 17.20 1.74 16.04
C LEU A 265 17.71 2.49 17.28
N LYS A 266 18.40 1.82 18.21
CA LYS A 266 19.01 2.49 19.38
C LYS A 266 19.99 3.59 18.97
N LYS A 267 20.86 3.30 17.99
CA LYS A 267 21.81 4.28 17.47
C LYS A 267 21.09 5.47 16.83
N LEU A 268 20.04 5.21 16.07
CA LEU A 268 19.27 6.28 15.42
C LEU A 268 18.56 7.18 16.44
N ILE A 269 18.00 6.62 17.51
CA ILE A 269 17.32 7.39 18.58
C ILE A 269 18.26 8.44 19.20
N GLU A 270 19.56 8.15 19.31
CA GLU A 270 20.54 9.11 19.84
C GLU A 270 20.87 10.27 18.89
N HIS A 271 20.56 10.12 17.59
CA HIS A 271 20.91 11.07 16.53
C HIS A 271 19.71 11.84 15.97
N VAL A 272 18.48 11.45 16.31
CA VAL A 272 17.28 12.15 15.85
C VAL A 272 17.06 13.46 16.62
N PRO A 273 16.59 14.53 15.95
CA PRO A 273 16.48 15.86 16.54
C PRO A 273 15.37 16.00 17.59
N ILE A 274 14.27 15.24 17.46
CA ILE A 274 13.11 15.34 18.34
C ILE A 274 13.09 14.15 19.30
N PRO A 275 13.11 14.39 20.63
CA PRO A 275 13.11 13.31 21.62
C PRO A 275 11.87 12.41 21.53
N ILE A 276 12.11 11.12 21.69
CA ILE A 276 11.08 10.07 21.68
C ILE A 276 10.93 9.55 23.10
N LYS A 277 9.69 9.46 23.60
CA LYS A 277 9.40 9.08 25.01
C LYS A 277 9.00 7.62 25.15
N GLU A 278 8.65 6.99 24.05
CA GLU A 278 8.13 5.63 23.94
C GLU A 278 9.24 4.57 24.08
N ASN A 279 8.84 3.35 24.43
CA ASN A 279 9.77 2.23 24.51
C ASN A 279 10.23 1.80 23.11
N ILE A 280 11.47 1.33 22.99
CA ILE A 280 12.02 0.91 21.69
C ILE A 280 11.31 -0.29 21.08
N ASP A 281 10.64 -1.09 21.91
CA ASP A 281 9.87 -2.25 21.48
C ASP A 281 8.51 -1.86 20.88
N GLU A 282 8.08 -0.60 21.04
CA GLU A 282 6.83 -0.12 20.47
C GLU A 282 6.99 0.23 18.97
N PRO A 283 6.06 -0.22 18.10
CA PRO A 283 6.09 0.13 16.68
C PRO A 283 6.04 1.64 16.40
N SER A 284 5.33 2.39 17.24
CA SER A 284 5.25 3.86 17.19
C SER A 284 6.65 4.50 17.24
N THR A 285 7.53 3.99 18.11
CA THR A 285 8.92 4.44 18.22
C THR A 285 9.66 4.26 16.92
N LYS A 286 9.57 3.06 16.32
CA LYS A 286 10.21 2.76 15.04
C LYS A 286 9.74 3.70 13.94
N ILE A 287 8.43 3.93 13.83
CA ILE A 287 7.87 4.82 12.80
C ILE A 287 8.36 6.25 12.99
N ASN A 288 8.36 6.73 14.23
CA ASN A 288 8.81 8.07 14.60
C ASN A 288 10.30 8.26 14.24
N VAL A 289 11.16 7.33 14.68
CA VAL A 289 12.60 7.35 14.38
C VAL A 289 12.85 7.37 12.88
N LEU A 290 12.15 6.52 12.11
CA LEU A 290 12.37 6.41 10.67
C LEU A 290 11.94 7.66 9.90
N LEU A 291 10.84 8.31 10.30
CA LEU A 291 10.45 9.58 9.71
C LEU A 291 11.51 10.66 9.98
N GLN A 292 11.99 10.75 11.22
CA GLN A 292 13.04 11.71 11.58
C GLN A 292 14.37 11.42 10.91
N ALA A 293 14.74 10.15 10.79
CA ALA A 293 15.95 9.69 10.09
C ALA A 293 15.90 10.07 8.60
N TYR A 294 14.74 9.95 7.97
CA TYR A 294 14.54 10.40 6.60
C TYR A 294 14.75 11.91 6.45
N ILE A 295 14.11 12.71 7.30
CA ILE A 295 14.25 14.18 7.28
C ILE A 295 15.70 14.60 7.51
N SER A 296 16.40 13.90 8.41
CA SER A 296 17.80 14.16 8.76
C SER A 296 18.81 13.53 7.80
N GLN A 297 18.35 12.84 6.75
CA GLN A 297 19.18 12.13 5.76
C GLN A 297 20.18 11.15 6.39
N LEU A 298 19.78 10.48 7.48
CA LEU A 298 20.60 9.46 8.12
C LEU A 298 20.67 8.21 7.24
N LYS A 299 21.84 7.58 7.20
CA LYS A 299 22.04 6.32 6.48
C LYS A 299 21.56 5.15 7.32
N LEU A 300 20.87 4.23 6.66
CA LEU A 300 20.39 2.97 7.22
C LEU A 300 21.14 1.82 6.54
N ASP A 301 21.52 0.82 7.31
CA ASP A 301 22.20 -0.38 6.83
C ASP A 301 21.17 -1.52 6.54
N GLY A 302 20.10 -1.60 7.33
CA GLY A 302 19.08 -2.64 7.20
C GLY A 302 18.17 -2.49 5.97
N LEU A 303 18.12 -3.51 5.11
CA LEU A 303 17.23 -3.53 3.93
C LEU A 303 15.74 -3.43 4.29
N ALA A 304 15.28 -4.19 5.29
CA ALA A 304 13.89 -4.14 5.76
C ALA A 304 13.58 -2.78 6.40
N LEU A 305 14.53 -2.21 7.13
CA LEU A 305 14.40 -0.91 7.79
C LEU A 305 14.32 0.24 6.77
N MET A 306 15.13 0.18 5.70
CA MET A 306 15.03 1.11 4.57
C MET A 306 13.68 0.99 3.86
N ALA A 307 13.18 -0.23 3.64
CA ALA A 307 11.87 -0.42 3.03
C ALA A 307 10.73 0.15 3.90
N ASP A 308 10.81 -0.05 5.21
CA ASP A 308 9.87 0.55 6.18
C ASP A 308 9.94 2.09 6.15
N MET A 309 11.15 2.67 6.12
CA MET A 309 11.34 4.12 6.00
C MET A 309 10.73 4.67 4.70
N ILE A 310 10.96 4.02 3.56
CA ILE A 310 10.39 4.44 2.27
C ILE A 310 8.86 4.37 2.32
N TYR A 311 8.29 3.31 2.90
CA TYR A 311 6.85 3.18 3.05
C TYR A 311 6.24 4.27 3.96
N ILE A 312 6.88 4.57 5.09
CA ILE A 312 6.46 5.63 6.00
C ILE A 312 6.48 6.98 5.28
N THR A 313 7.55 7.27 4.56
CA THR A 313 7.75 8.58 3.90
C THR A 313 6.80 8.80 2.71
N GLN A 314 6.51 7.75 1.93
CA GLN A 314 5.50 7.81 0.87
C GLN A 314 4.10 8.13 1.41
N ASN A 315 3.78 7.67 2.62
CA ASN A 315 2.50 7.97 3.28
C ASN A 315 2.56 9.25 4.13
N ALA A 316 3.76 9.71 4.51
CA ALA A 316 3.93 10.85 5.40
C ALA A 316 3.29 12.12 4.83
N GLY A 317 3.54 12.42 3.54
CA GLY A 317 3.01 13.62 2.90
C GLY A 317 1.49 13.75 3.01
N ARG A 318 0.73 12.71 2.64
CA ARG A 318 -0.74 12.74 2.72
C ARG A 318 -1.26 12.79 4.15
N LEU A 319 -0.62 12.06 5.06
CA LEU A 319 -1.04 11.97 6.46
C LEU A 319 -0.79 13.26 7.23
N ILE A 320 0.38 13.89 7.05
CA ILE A 320 0.70 15.17 7.69
C ILE A 320 -0.19 16.28 7.13
N ARG A 321 -0.47 16.28 5.81
CA ARG A 321 -1.44 17.20 5.21
C ARG A 321 -2.86 17.01 5.76
N ALA A 322 -3.29 15.77 5.99
CA ALA A 322 -4.57 15.50 6.65
C ALA A 322 -4.59 16.03 8.10
N ILE A 323 -3.52 15.86 8.87
CA ILE A 323 -3.40 16.46 10.21
C ILE A 323 -3.49 17.99 10.14
N PHE A 324 -2.74 18.61 9.22
CA PHE A 324 -2.74 20.05 9.00
C PHE A 324 -4.15 20.59 8.74
N GLU A 325 -4.93 19.95 7.85
CA GLU A 325 -6.29 20.38 7.54
C GLU A 325 -7.25 20.23 8.71
N ILE A 326 -7.15 19.15 9.50
CA ILE A 326 -7.95 18.99 10.72
C ILE A 326 -7.65 20.11 11.71
N VAL A 327 -6.36 20.44 11.89
CA VAL A 327 -5.91 21.49 12.81
C VAL A 327 -6.33 22.88 12.32
N LEU A 328 -6.28 23.11 11.00
CA LEU A 328 -6.75 24.34 10.36
C LEU A 328 -8.25 24.54 10.56
N GLN A 329 -9.04 23.48 10.35
CA GLN A 329 -10.49 23.52 10.57
C GLN A 329 -10.84 23.81 12.03
N LYS A 330 -10.05 23.29 12.99
CA LYS A 330 -10.19 23.57 14.43
C LYS A 330 -9.62 24.93 14.87
N GLN A 331 -9.03 25.70 13.95
CA GLN A 331 -8.48 27.05 14.16
C GLN A 331 -7.35 27.14 15.22
N TRP A 332 -6.52 26.10 15.34
CA TRP A 332 -5.40 26.08 16.30
C TRP A 332 -4.12 26.66 15.69
N ALA A 333 -4.02 27.99 15.60
CA ALA A 333 -2.95 28.70 14.90
C ALA A 333 -1.52 28.21 15.20
N ARG A 334 -1.19 27.91 16.46
CA ARG A 334 0.15 27.39 16.84
C ARG A 334 0.44 26.01 16.27
N CYS A 335 -0.58 25.15 16.20
CA CYS A 335 -0.45 23.81 15.66
C CYS A 335 -0.41 23.84 14.12
N VAL A 336 -1.14 24.79 13.49
CA VAL A 336 -1.14 24.99 12.03
C VAL A 336 0.27 25.25 11.51
N ASP A 337 1.01 26.18 12.13
CA ASP A 337 2.38 26.50 11.72
C ASP A 337 3.32 25.28 11.79
N LYS A 338 3.26 24.53 12.91
CA LYS A 338 4.06 23.31 13.11
C LYS A 338 3.74 22.21 12.09
N THR A 339 2.46 21.95 11.88
CA THR A 339 2.00 20.91 10.95
C THR A 339 2.29 21.29 9.50
N LEU A 340 2.24 22.58 9.16
CA LEU A 340 2.60 23.07 7.83
C LEU A 340 4.12 22.99 7.59
N ASN A 341 4.94 23.31 8.59
CA ASN A 341 6.40 23.20 8.46
C ASN A 341 6.87 21.74 8.30
N LEU A 342 6.10 20.78 8.81
CA LEU A 342 6.36 19.35 8.65
C LEU A 342 5.84 18.79 7.30
N ALA A 343 4.88 19.46 6.66
CA ALA A 343 4.15 19.01 5.46
C ALA A 343 4.71 19.56 4.15
#